data_AF-A0A9P3L3Z1-F1
#
_entry.id   AF-A0A9P3L3Z1-F1
#
_cell.length_a   1.000
_cell.length_b   1.000
_cell.length_c   1.000
_cell.angle_alpha   90.00
_cell.angle_beta   90.00
_cell.angle_gamma   90.00
#
_symmetry.space_group_name_H-M   'P 1'
#
loop_
_entity.id
_entity.type
_entity.pdbx_description
1 polymer ?
#
loop_
_entity_poly.entity_id
_entity_poly.type
_entity_poly.pdbx_seq_one_letter_code
_entity_poly.pdbx_strand_id
1 'polypeptide(L)'
;MRTDLNPVVALPANADQVRDTVLCTALVNEAGVRVSTIEHLSAALAGMGIDNLYVEVDAPEIPVMDGSAHPFIYLLQEVGIREQNAPKQFVRIKQSIRVEDGDKWAEFHPYRNGFKMDLEIDFQHPVFEGRNQRCVLDFSGSSFVKEISRARTFGFMRDIEYLRSQNLALGGSLENAVVLDDYRVLNEDGLRYEDEFVKHKMLDAIGDLYMCNRSIIGEFRAYKTGHALNNKLLRALLAQQEAWELVTFEGEGDKAPIAYYDNGLVLA
;
A
#
# COMPACT_ATOMS: atom_id res chain seq x y z
N MET A 1 17.14 4.00 -1.28
CA MET A 1 18.52 4.28 -1.71
C MET A 1 19.07 3.02 -2.33
N ARG A 2 19.63 3.11 -3.54
CA ARG A 2 20.30 2.02 -4.26
C ARG A 2 21.78 2.01 -3.91
N THR A 3 22.17 1.15 -2.98
CA THR A 3 23.54 1.10 -2.41
C THR A 3 24.50 0.25 -3.24
N ASP A 4 23.97 -0.53 -4.18
CA ASP A 4 24.73 -1.29 -5.18
C ASP A 4 25.29 -0.41 -6.32
N LEU A 5 24.80 0.82 -6.46
CA LEU A 5 25.28 1.79 -7.44
C LEU A 5 26.41 2.66 -6.89
N ASN A 6 27.30 3.12 -7.78
CA ASN A 6 28.38 4.04 -7.43
C ASN A 6 28.36 5.27 -8.36
N PRO A 7 27.99 6.47 -7.88
CA PRO A 7 27.62 6.77 -6.49
C PRO A 7 26.26 6.18 -6.09
N VAL A 8 26.02 6.05 -4.78
CA VAL A 8 24.71 5.65 -4.23
C VAL A 8 23.63 6.60 -4.74
N VAL A 9 22.51 6.04 -5.20
CA VAL A 9 21.40 6.83 -5.74
C VAL A 9 20.24 6.86 -4.75
N ALA A 10 19.87 8.06 -4.30
CA ALA A 10 18.67 8.28 -3.50
C ALA A 10 17.46 8.56 -4.41
N LEU A 11 16.35 7.89 -4.11
CA LEU A 11 15.06 8.06 -4.78
C LEU A 11 14.05 8.47 -3.71
N PRO A 12 13.64 9.75 -3.63
CA PRO A 12 12.59 10.15 -2.71
C PRO A 12 11.29 9.41 -3.05
N ALA A 13 10.69 8.75 -2.07
CA ALA A 13 9.33 8.23 -2.22
C ALA A 13 8.39 9.44 -2.29
N ASN A 14 7.81 9.71 -3.45
CA ASN A 14 6.70 10.64 -3.59
C ASN A 14 5.91 10.31 -4.86
N ALA A 15 4.67 10.81 -4.93
CA ALA A 15 3.75 10.51 -6.02
C ALA A 15 4.32 10.82 -7.42
N ASP A 16 5.16 11.85 -7.56
CA ASP A 16 5.74 12.26 -8.85
C ASP A 16 6.88 11.34 -9.32
N GLN A 17 7.57 10.70 -8.37
CA GLN A 17 8.62 9.71 -8.65
C GLN A 17 8.06 8.33 -8.99
N VAL A 18 6.79 8.04 -8.68
CA VAL A 18 6.10 6.83 -9.16
C VAL A 18 5.88 6.95 -10.66
N ARG A 19 6.68 6.24 -11.47
CA ARG A 19 6.68 6.36 -12.95
C ARG A 19 6.51 5.05 -13.68
N ASP A 20 6.60 3.93 -12.98
CA ASP A 20 6.26 2.61 -13.50
C ASP A 20 5.28 1.96 -12.51
N THR A 21 4.13 1.56 -13.04
CA THR A 21 3.02 0.98 -12.29
C THR A 21 2.61 -0.38 -12.84
N VAL A 22 3.45 -0.99 -13.68
CA VAL A 22 3.22 -2.32 -14.24
C VAL A 22 3.58 -3.35 -13.17
N LEU A 23 2.55 -4.08 -12.70
CA LEU A 23 2.60 -5.11 -11.64
C LEU A 23 2.97 -4.65 -10.21
N CYS A 24 3.60 -3.49 -10.06
CA CYS A 24 4.02 -2.94 -8.76
C CYS A 24 4.00 -1.41 -8.81
N THR A 25 4.29 -0.76 -7.69
CA THR A 25 4.65 0.65 -7.64
C THR A 25 6.16 0.78 -7.66
N ALA A 26 6.70 1.50 -8.65
CA ALA A 26 8.14 1.70 -8.80
C ALA A 26 8.52 3.19 -8.89
N LEU A 27 9.54 3.56 -8.11
CA LEU A 27 10.17 4.88 -8.17
C LEU A 27 11.21 4.89 -9.28
N VAL A 28 11.16 5.88 -10.17
CA VAL A 28 12.13 6.05 -11.25
C VAL A 28 12.55 7.52 -11.35
N ASN A 29 13.86 7.78 -11.30
CA ASN A 29 14.38 9.14 -11.52
C ASN A 29 14.57 9.45 -13.01
N GLU A 30 15.01 10.67 -13.31
CA GLU A 30 15.27 11.14 -14.69
C GLU A 30 16.39 10.37 -15.41
N ALA A 31 17.32 9.79 -14.65
CA ALA A 31 18.40 8.97 -15.18
C ALA A 31 17.99 7.50 -15.43
N GLY A 32 16.73 7.14 -15.17
CA GLY A 32 16.22 5.77 -15.32
C GLY A 32 16.60 4.82 -14.19
N VAL A 33 17.20 5.31 -13.10
CA VAL A 33 17.46 4.49 -11.91
C VAL A 33 16.14 4.20 -11.21
N ARG A 34 15.96 2.93 -10.84
CA ARG A 34 14.70 2.35 -10.42
C ARG A 34 14.81 1.64 -9.06
N VAL A 35 13.75 1.73 -8.26
CA VAL A 35 13.44 0.79 -7.16
C VAL A 35 11.97 0.36 -7.30
N SER A 36 11.75 -0.94 -7.44
CA SER A 36 10.43 -1.56 -7.63
C SER A 36 9.82 -2.08 -6.34
N THR A 37 8.52 -2.39 -6.40
CA THR A 37 7.80 -3.20 -5.40
C THR A 37 7.81 -2.55 -4.02
N ILE A 38 7.65 -1.21 -3.99
CA ILE A 38 7.73 -0.44 -2.74
C ILE A 38 6.41 -0.45 -1.95
N GLU A 39 5.31 -0.89 -2.55
CA GLU A 39 3.95 -0.78 -2.04
C GLU A 39 3.75 -1.51 -0.70
N HIS A 40 4.28 -2.72 -0.52
CA HIS A 40 4.07 -3.49 0.72
C HIS A 40 4.85 -2.92 1.89
N LEU A 41 6.10 -2.50 1.64
CA LEU A 41 6.89 -1.76 2.62
C LEU A 41 6.21 -0.43 2.96
N SER A 42 5.74 0.32 1.95
CA SER A 42 5.05 1.59 2.15
C SER A 42 3.75 1.41 2.95
N ALA A 43 3.02 0.32 2.74
CA ALA A 43 1.85 -0.03 3.52
C ALA A 43 2.19 -0.31 4.98
N ALA A 44 3.29 -1.05 5.24
CA ALA A 44 3.79 -1.28 6.59
C ALA A 44 4.16 0.05 7.29
N LEU A 45 4.86 0.95 6.60
CA LEU A 45 5.23 2.26 7.12
C LEU A 45 4.01 3.12 7.42
N ALA A 46 3.01 3.12 6.53
CA ALA A 46 1.74 3.81 6.74
C ALA A 46 0.98 3.27 7.97
N GLY A 47 0.90 1.95 8.09
CA GLY A 47 0.27 1.24 9.21
C GLY A 47 0.93 1.52 10.56
N MET A 48 2.26 1.58 10.57
CA MET A 48 3.07 1.86 11.75
C MET A 48 3.24 3.37 12.02
N GLY A 49 2.78 4.23 11.11
CA GLY A 49 2.83 5.69 11.28
C GLY A 49 4.22 6.30 11.12
N ILE A 50 5.13 5.66 10.38
CA ILE A 50 6.53 6.08 10.23
C ILE A 50 6.69 7.23 9.21
N ASP A 51 6.97 8.44 9.70
CA ASP A 51 7.13 9.61 8.83
C ASP A 51 8.52 9.76 8.20
N ASN A 52 9.58 9.40 8.93
CA ASN A 52 10.95 9.68 8.54
C ASN A 52 11.82 8.43 8.61
N LEU A 53 12.39 8.01 7.48
CA LEU A 53 13.32 6.91 7.41
C LEU A 53 14.21 7.00 6.15
N TYR A 54 15.33 6.28 6.20
CA TYR A 54 16.06 5.88 5.00
C TYR A 54 15.87 4.38 4.79
N VAL A 55 15.57 4.00 3.55
CA VAL A 55 15.50 2.59 3.12
C VAL A 55 16.69 2.36 2.19
N GLU A 56 17.57 1.45 2.54
CA GLU A 56 18.69 1.02 1.71
C GLU A 56 18.42 -0.36 1.13
N VAL A 57 18.74 -0.53 -0.15
CA VAL A 57 18.63 -1.81 -0.86
C VAL A 57 19.78 -1.92 -1.86
N ASP A 58 20.37 -3.10 -1.95
CA ASP A 58 21.51 -3.44 -2.80
C ASP A 58 21.08 -4.08 -4.14
N ALA A 59 19.83 -3.84 -4.53
CA ALA A 59 19.19 -4.38 -5.71
C ALA A 59 18.09 -3.42 -6.23
N PRO A 60 17.62 -3.55 -7.48
CA PRO A 60 16.58 -2.68 -8.06
C PRO A 60 15.15 -2.91 -7.54
N GLU A 61 14.96 -3.71 -6.49
CA GLU A 61 13.65 -4.13 -6.01
C GLU A 61 13.69 -4.37 -4.50
N ILE A 62 12.64 -3.93 -3.80
CA ILE A 62 12.41 -4.26 -2.39
C ILE A 62 12.05 -5.74 -2.28
N PRO A 63 12.61 -6.50 -1.30
CA PRO A 63 12.29 -7.91 -1.16
C PRO A 63 10.78 -8.14 -0.96
N VAL A 64 10.19 -9.07 -1.71
CA VAL A 64 8.75 -9.39 -1.62
C VAL A 64 8.36 -10.06 -0.29
N MET A 65 9.34 -10.56 0.46
CA MET A 65 9.14 -11.30 1.71
C MET A 65 8.19 -12.49 1.53
N ASP A 66 7.10 -12.56 2.27
CA ASP A 66 6.06 -13.59 2.14
C ASP A 66 4.90 -13.16 1.21
N GLY A 67 5.06 -12.05 0.48
CA GLY A 67 4.04 -11.44 -0.35
C GLY A 67 3.10 -10.47 0.37
N SER A 68 3.30 -10.22 1.66
CA SER A 68 2.48 -9.32 2.47
C SER A 68 3.33 -8.24 3.16
N ALA A 69 2.67 -7.31 3.87
CA ALA A 69 3.35 -6.27 4.65
C ALA A 69 3.81 -6.75 6.03
N HIS A 70 3.31 -7.90 6.50
CA HIS A 70 3.51 -8.35 7.87
C HIS A 70 4.98 -8.57 8.27
N PRO A 71 5.85 -9.16 7.41
CA PRO A 71 7.27 -9.29 7.74
C PRO A 71 7.96 -7.94 7.98
N PHE A 72 7.58 -6.88 7.24
CA PHE A 72 8.12 -5.54 7.47
C PHE A 72 7.65 -4.96 8.80
N ILE A 73 6.38 -5.17 9.17
CA ILE A 73 5.86 -4.74 10.47
C ILE A 73 6.63 -5.40 11.61
N TYR A 74 6.88 -6.70 11.51
CA TYR A 74 7.68 -7.44 12.49
C TYR A 74 9.07 -6.81 12.65
N LEU A 75 9.79 -6.58 11.55
CA LEU A 75 11.11 -5.96 11.57
C LEU A 75 11.10 -4.54 12.16
N LEU A 76 10.08 -3.74 11.85
CA LEU A 76 9.91 -2.39 12.41
C LEU A 76 9.62 -2.42 13.91
N GLN A 77 8.83 -3.40 14.37
CA GLN A 77 8.53 -3.59 15.79
C GLN A 77 9.75 -4.05 16.59
N GLU A 78 10.61 -4.90 16.01
CA GLU A 78 11.85 -5.34 16.67
C GLU A 78 12.80 -4.18 16.97
N VAL A 79 12.89 -3.19 16.08
CA VAL A 79 13.77 -2.02 16.28
C VAL A 79 13.10 -0.87 17.05
N GLY A 80 11.76 -0.84 17.06
CA GLY A 80 10.96 0.16 17.75
C GLY A 80 10.85 1.50 17.02
N ILE A 81 9.92 2.34 17.48
CA ILE A 81 9.66 3.66 16.92
C ILE A 81 10.17 4.74 17.87
N ARG A 82 10.85 5.74 17.31
CA ARG A 82 11.29 6.93 18.02
C ARG A 82 10.44 8.14 17.66
N GLU A 83 9.70 8.66 18.63
CA GLU A 83 9.03 9.95 18.48
C GLU A 83 10.05 11.09 18.34
N GLN A 84 9.74 12.02 17.44
CA GLN A 84 10.55 13.20 17.18
C GLN A 84 9.85 14.44 17.72
N ASN A 85 10.62 15.45 18.14
CA ASN A 85 10.09 16.71 18.65
C ASN A 85 9.59 17.62 17.51
N ALA A 86 8.62 17.13 16.75
CA ALA A 86 7.92 17.84 15.68
C ALA A 86 6.52 17.22 15.53
N PRO A 87 5.47 18.03 15.29
CA PRO A 87 4.14 17.50 15.10
C PRO A 87 4.05 16.65 13.83
N LYS A 88 3.43 15.47 13.93
CA LYS A 88 3.00 14.71 12.77
C LYS A 88 1.97 15.53 11.99
N GLN A 89 2.18 15.66 10.68
CA GLN A 89 1.25 16.38 9.82
C GLN A 89 0.46 15.41 8.93
N PHE A 90 -0.82 15.69 8.77
CA PHE A 90 -1.77 14.89 8.02
C PHE A 90 -2.29 15.66 6.81
N VAL A 91 -2.63 14.94 5.74
CA VAL A 91 -3.36 15.50 4.59
C VAL A 91 -4.85 15.33 4.85
N ARG A 92 -5.57 16.42 5.14
CA ARG A 92 -7.02 16.39 5.34
C ARG A 92 -7.74 16.71 4.04
N ILE A 93 -8.60 15.79 3.59
CA ILE A 93 -9.45 15.97 2.40
C ILE A 93 -10.57 16.95 2.71
N LYS A 94 -10.71 18.00 1.89
CA LYS A 94 -11.71 19.07 1.99
C LYS A 94 -12.76 19.00 0.89
N GLN A 95 -12.42 18.45 -0.27
CA GLN A 95 -13.33 18.29 -1.40
C GLN A 95 -13.15 16.91 -2.03
N SER A 96 -14.22 16.40 -2.63
CA SER A 96 -14.15 15.10 -3.30
C SER A 96 -13.38 15.20 -4.61
N ILE A 97 -12.53 14.22 -4.89
CA ILE A 97 -11.77 14.10 -6.14
C ILE A 97 -11.94 12.69 -6.66
N ARG A 98 -12.19 12.55 -7.96
CA ARG A 98 -12.38 11.26 -8.60
C ARG A 98 -11.54 11.18 -9.87
N VAL A 99 -10.98 10.00 -10.11
CA VAL A 99 -10.32 9.64 -11.37
C VAL A 99 -10.88 8.34 -11.88
N GLU A 100 -10.94 8.21 -13.21
CA GLU A 100 -11.49 7.04 -13.89
C GLU A 100 -10.54 6.57 -14.99
N ASP A 101 -10.62 5.28 -15.32
CA ASP A 101 -9.96 4.63 -16.46
C ASP A 101 -10.83 3.45 -16.93
N GLY A 102 -11.61 3.69 -18.00
CA GLY A 102 -12.61 2.73 -18.47
C GLY A 102 -13.69 2.47 -17.42
N ASP A 103 -13.81 1.23 -16.96
CA ASP A 103 -14.73 0.81 -15.91
C ASP A 103 -14.16 0.93 -14.49
N LYS A 104 -12.88 1.29 -14.36
CA LYS A 104 -12.18 1.43 -13.08
C LYS A 104 -12.29 2.86 -12.57
N TRP A 105 -12.37 3.01 -11.25
CA TRP A 105 -12.35 4.33 -10.63
C TRP A 105 -11.75 4.31 -9.22
N ALA A 106 -11.23 5.47 -8.81
CA ALA A 106 -10.78 5.73 -7.46
C ALA A 106 -11.13 7.18 -7.08
N GLU A 107 -11.52 7.41 -5.83
CA GLU A 107 -11.94 8.72 -5.37
C GLU A 107 -11.64 8.96 -3.89
N PHE A 108 -11.47 10.24 -3.55
CA PHE A 108 -11.45 10.74 -2.18
C PHE A 108 -12.72 11.50 -1.86
N HIS A 109 -13.15 11.42 -0.60
CA HIS A 109 -14.21 12.24 -0.01
C HIS A 109 -13.76 12.86 1.31
N PRO A 110 -14.30 14.04 1.69
CA PRO A 110 -14.11 14.57 3.03
C PRO A 110 -14.71 13.63 4.08
N TYR A 111 -13.88 13.22 5.03
CA TYR A 111 -14.29 12.43 6.20
C TYR A 111 -13.42 12.86 7.37
N ARG A 112 -14.06 13.39 8.42
CA ARG A 112 -13.35 14.07 9.53
C ARG A 112 -12.90 13.14 10.65
N ASN A 113 -13.48 11.93 10.70
CA ASN A 113 -13.35 11.05 11.86
C ASN A 113 -12.19 10.05 11.74
N GLY A 114 -11.33 10.16 10.72
CA GLY A 114 -10.19 9.27 10.53
C GLY A 114 -9.87 9.07 9.07
N PHE A 115 -9.47 7.84 8.73
CA PHE A 115 -9.26 7.41 7.36
C PHE A 115 -10.10 6.18 7.07
N LYS A 116 -11.14 6.33 6.25
CA LYS A 116 -12.00 5.21 5.86
C LYS A 116 -11.65 4.76 4.45
N MET A 117 -11.60 3.46 4.21
CA MET A 117 -11.33 2.90 2.89
C MET A 117 -12.42 1.92 2.50
N ASP A 118 -12.88 1.98 1.26
CA ASP A 118 -13.92 1.12 0.69
C ASP A 118 -13.48 0.69 -0.70
N LEU A 119 -13.03 -0.57 -0.82
CA LEU A 119 -12.44 -1.08 -2.04
C LEU A 119 -13.21 -2.29 -2.52
N GLU A 120 -13.55 -2.30 -3.80
CA GLU A 120 -14.18 -3.42 -4.47
C GLU A 120 -13.33 -3.90 -5.66
N ILE A 121 -13.13 -5.23 -5.72
CA ILE A 121 -12.57 -5.92 -6.88
C ILE A 121 -13.70 -6.61 -7.65
N ASP A 122 -13.45 -6.96 -8.91
CA ASP A 122 -14.42 -7.68 -9.74
C ASP A 122 -13.67 -8.60 -10.70
N PHE A 123 -13.22 -9.74 -10.17
CA PHE A 123 -12.56 -10.78 -10.94
C PHE A 123 -13.59 -11.82 -11.40
N GLN A 124 -13.68 -11.99 -12.71
CA GLN A 124 -14.51 -13.00 -13.35
C GLN A 124 -13.76 -14.34 -13.36
N HIS A 125 -13.74 -15.02 -12.22
CA HIS A 125 -13.00 -16.28 -12.05
C HIS A 125 -13.67 -17.19 -11.00
N PRO A 126 -13.70 -18.53 -11.19
CA PRO A 126 -14.46 -19.45 -10.33
C PRO A 126 -14.15 -19.33 -8.83
N VAL A 127 -12.90 -19.03 -8.48
CA VAL A 127 -12.49 -18.82 -7.08
C VAL A 127 -13.21 -17.65 -6.40
N PHE A 128 -13.66 -16.65 -7.16
CA PHE A 128 -14.35 -15.46 -6.63
C PHE A 128 -15.87 -15.62 -6.63
N GLU A 129 -16.42 -16.65 -7.28
CA GLU A 129 -17.86 -16.91 -7.31
C GLU A 129 -18.41 -17.12 -5.90
N GLY A 130 -19.44 -16.35 -5.53
CA GLY A 130 -20.07 -16.40 -4.21
C GLY A 130 -19.23 -15.82 -3.06
N ARG A 131 -18.06 -15.21 -3.35
CA ARG A 131 -17.23 -14.55 -2.33
C ARG A 131 -17.46 -13.05 -2.29
N ASN A 132 -17.20 -12.46 -1.12
CA ASN A 132 -17.21 -11.01 -0.98
C ASN A 132 -15.98 -10.41 -1.67
N GLN A 133 -16.22 -9.57 -2.68
CA GLN A 133 -15.17 -8.84 -3.39
C GLN A 133 -15.03 -7.40 -2.94
N ARG A 134 -15.69 -7.01 -1.83
CA ARG A 134 -15.63 -5.67 -1.24
C ARG A 134 -15.08 -5.71 0.17
N CYS A 135 -14.09 -4.87 0.44
CA CYS A 135 -13.48 -4.67 1.75
C CYS A 135 -13.69 -3.23 2.20
N VAL A 136 -14.24 -3.04 3.39
CA VAL A 136 -14.39 -1.74 4.03
C VAL A 136 -13.57 -1.73 5.31
N LEU A 137 -12.70 -0.74 5.46
CA LEU A 137 -11.79 -0.60 6.59
C LEU A 137 -11.91 0.81 7.18
N ASP A 138 -12.13 0.90 8.49
CA ASP A 138 -11.81 2.12 9.24
C ASP A 138 -10.36 2.00 9.71
N PHE A 139 -9.47 2.77 9.09
CA PHE A 139 -8.03 2.58 9.21
C PHE A 139 -7.50 3.13 10.53
N SER A 140 -6.78 2.27 11.23
CA SER A 140 -5.90 2.56 12.35
C SER A 140 -4.69 1.63 12.26
N GLY A 141 -3.62 1.92 13.00
CA GLY A 141 -2.48 0.99 13.08
C GLY A 141 -2.91 -0.40 13.57
N SER A 142 -3.86 -0.47 14.52
CA SER A 142 -4.38 -1.75 15.03
C SER A 142 -5.18 -2.51 13.97
N SER A 143 -6.12 -1.86 13.27
CA SER A 143 -6.94 -2.54 12.27
C SER A 143 -6.10 -2.97 11.07
N PHE A 144 -5.13 -2.16 10.65
CA PHE A 144 -4.19 -2.54 9.60
C PHE A 144 -3.40 -3.81 9.96
N VAL A 145 -2.75 -3.85 11.14
CA VAL A 145 -1.95 -5.01 11.55
C VAL A 145 -2.82 -6.27 11.64
N LYS A 146 -4.00 -6.20 12.26
CA LYS A 146 -4.86 -7.36 12.52
C LYS A 146 -5.56 -7.87 11.25
N GLU A 147 -6.08 -6.97 10.43
CA GLU A 147 -7.05 -7.32 9.38
C GLU A 147 -6.44 -7.33 7.99
N ILE A 148 -5.37 -6.57 7.75
CA ILE A 148 -4.84 -6.31 6.40
C ILE A 148 -3.41 -6.82 6.22
N SER A 149 -2.53 -6.63 7.21
CA SER A 149 -1.08 -6.74 7.00
C SER A 149 -0.58 -8.08 6.48
N ARG A 150 -1.30 -9.17 6.77
CA ARG A 150 -0.91 -10.53 6.37
C ARG A 150 -1.49 -10.95 5.02
N ALA A 151 -2.28 -10.11 4.35
CA ALA A 151 -2.89 -10.45 3.08
C ALA A 151 -1.82 -10.47 1.98
N ARG A 152 -1.61 -11.65 1.39
CA ARG A 152 -0.54 -11.85 0.40
C ARG A 152 -0.94 -11.40 -1.00
N THR A 153 0.07 -11.04 -1.77
CA THR A 153 -0.08 -10.82 -3.21
C THR A 153 -0.52 -12.09 -3.91
N PHE A 154 -1.09 -11.93 -5.10
CA PHE A 154 -1.66 -13.05 -5.83
C PHE A 154 -1.50 -12.89 -7.34
N GLY A 155 -1.47 -14.02 -8.04
CA GLY A 155 -1.36 -14.06 -9.48
C GLY A 155 -1.95 -15.34 -10.07
N PHE A 156 -2.26 -15.31 -11.36
CA PHE A 156 -2.77 -16.46 -12.09
C PHE A 156 -1.61 -17.25 -12.70
N MET A 157 -1.65 -18.57 -12.57
CA MET A 157 -0.63 -19.49 -13.09
C MET A 157 -0.41 -19.29 -14.60
N ARG A 158 -1.48 -19.08 -15.35
CA ARG A 158 -1.43 -18.78 -16.80
C ARG A 158 -0.62 -17.52 -17.12
N ASP A 159 -0.67 -16.52 -16.25
CA ASP A 159 0.05 -15.26 -16.44
C ASP A 159 1.51 -15.39 -16.02
N ILE A 160 1.84 -16.22 -15.03
CA ILE A 160 3.21 -16.36 -14.50
C ILE A 160 4.20 -16.78 -15.59
N GLU A 161 3.86 -17.72 -16.47
CA GLU A 161 4.75 -18.13 -17.57
C GLU A 161 5.01 -16.98 -18.55
N TYR A 162 3.95 -16.23 -18.91
CA TYR A 162 4.07 -15.06 -19.77
C TYR A 162 4.90 -13.96 -19.10
N LEU A 163 4.65 -13.66 -17.82
CA LEU A 163 5.40 -12.67 -17.04
C LEU A 163 6.89 -13.03 -16.98
N ARG A 164 7.22 -14.30 -16.70
CA ARG A 164 8.61 -14.78 -16.69
C ARG A 164 9.28 -14.61 -18.05
N SER A 165 8.56 -14.79 -19.16
CA SER A 165 9.08 -14.53 -20.51
C SER A 165 9.45 -13.05 -20.74
N GLN A 166 8.87 -12.14 -19.96
CA GLN A 166 9.14 -10.70 -19.99
C GLN A 166 10.10 -10.25 -18.86
N ASN A 167 10.80 -11.17 -18.20
CA ASN A 167 11.65 -10.93 -17.02
C ASN A 167 10.88 -10.34 -15.81
N LEU A 168 9.59 -10.66 -15.68
CA LEU A 168 8.74 -10.28 -14.55
C LEU A 168 8.43 -11.52 -13.68
N ALA A 169 8.13 -11.31 -12.39
CA ALA A 169 7.78 -12.37 -11.45
C ALA A 169 8.79 -13.55 -11.36
N LEU A 170 10.08 -13.29 -11.63
CA LEU A 170 11.14 -14.31 -11.63
C LEU A 170 11.35 -14.93 -10.24
N GLY A 171 11.17 -14.14 -9.17
CA GLY A 171 11.22 -14.60 -7.77
C GLY A 171 9.88 -15.12 -7.23
N GLY A 172 8.82 -15.11 -8.03
CA GLY A 172 7.49 -15.52 -7.60
C GLY A 172 7.40 -17.03 -7.35
N SER A 173 6.85 -17.40 -6.19
CA SER A 173 6.66 -18.77 -5.73
C SER A 173 5.41 -18.89 -4.84
N LEU A 174 5.03 -20.13 -4.49
CA LEU A 174 3.92 -20.37 -3.54
C LEU A 174 4.24 -19.89 -2.11
N GLU A 175 5.52 -19.64 -1.80
CA GLU A 175 5.95 -19.13 -0.49
C GLU A 175 5.71 -17.63 -0.34
N ASN A 176 5.66 -16.88 -1.45
CA ASN A 176 5.56 -15.42 -1.46
C ASN A 176 4.39 -14.87 -2.29
N ALA A 177 3.51 -15.73 -2.78
CA ALA A 177 2.28 -15.33 -3.46
C ALA A 177 1.20 -16.40 -3.33
N VAL A 178 -0.06 -15.97 -3.34
CA VAL A 178 -1.20 -16.84 -3.59
C VAL A 178 -1.31 -17.07 -5.10
N VAL A 179 -1.18 -18.32 -5.54
CA VAL A 179 -1.25 -18.64 -6.97
C VAL A 179 -2.58 -19.33 -7.26
N LEU A 180 -3.28 -18.84 -8.29
CA LEU A 180 -4.53 -19.42 -8.77
C LEU A 180 -4.29 -20.16 -10.10
N ASP A 181 -4.79 -21.38 -10.21
CA ASP A 181 -5.10 -21.95 -11.54
C ASP A 181 -6.50 -21.47 -11.98
N ASP A 182 -7.02 -22.01 -13.07
CA ASP A 182 -8.31 -21.61 -13.65
C ASP A 182 -9.54 -21.91 -12.80
N TYR A 183 -9.37 -22.68 -11.72
CA TYR A 183 -10.46 -23.23 -10.95
C TYR A 183 -10.27 -23.07 -9.44
N ARG A 184 -9.02 -23.01 -8.95
CA ARG A 184 -8.70 -23.07 -7.51
C ARG A 184 -7.40 -22.36 -7.14
N VAL A 185 -7.24 -22.17 -5.83
CA VAL A 185 -5.98 -21.76 -5.20
C VAL A 185 -5.04 -22.96 -5.13
N LEU A 186 -3.75 -22.75 -5.47
CA LEU A 186 -2.72 -23.79 -5.52
C LEU A 186 -1.93 -23.94 -4.22
N ASN A 187 -1.91 -22.93 -3.35
CA ASN A 187 -1.22 -22.99 -2.06
C ASN A 187 -1.86 -24.08 -1.17
N GLU A 188 -1.06 -25.03 -0.68
CA GLU A 188 -1.54 -26.17 0.12
C GLU A 188 -2.24 -25.73 1.42
N ASP A 189 -1.69 -24.71 2.09
CA ASP A 189 -2.26 -24.11 3.30
C ASP A 189 -3.47 -23.18 3.01
N GLY A 190 -3.81 -22.99 1.74
CA GLY A 190 -4.92 -22.15 1.31
C GLY A 190 -4.70 -20.65 1.57
N LEU A 191 -5.80 -19.96 1.88
CA LEU A 191 -5.83 -18.52 2.13
C LEU A 191 -5.71 -18.20 3.63
N ARG A 192 -5.07 -17.09 3.96
CA ARG A 192 -4.99 -16.54 5.33
C ARG A 192 -6.30 -15.88 5.76
N TYR A 193 -7.07 -15.39 4.79
CA TYR A 193 -8.39 -14.80 4.96
C TYR A 193 -9.32 -15.28 3.84
N GLU A 194 -10.61 -15.43 4.11
CA GLU A 194 -11.58 -15.77 3.04
C GLU A 194 -11.61 -14.71 1.93
N ASP A 195 -11.39 -13.45 2.30
CA ASP A 195 -11.35 -12.25 1.47
C ASP A 195 -9.91 -11.73 1.22
N GLU A 196 -8.90 -12.61 1.27
CA GLU A 196 -7.46 -12.25 1.18
C GLU A 196 -7.12 -11.39 -0.06
N PHE A 197 -7.76 -11.65 -1.20
CA PHE A 197 -7.50 -10.93 -2.45
C PHE A 197 -7.88 -9.44 -2.39
N VAL A 198 -9.08 -9.13 -1.88
CA VAL A 198 -9.53 -7.73 -1.76
C VAL A 198 -8.79 -7.02 -0.63
N LYS A 199 -8.44 -7.74 0.45
CA LYS A 199 -7.58 -7.22 1.52
C LYS A 199 -6.17 -6.91 1.03
N HIS A 200 -5.62 -7.70 0.12
CA HIS A 200 -4.35 -7.37 -0.50
C HIS A 200 -4.45 -6.12 -1.37
N LYS A 201 -5.55 -5.93 -2.11
CA LYS A 201 -5.78 -4.66 -2.83
C LYS A 201 -5.99 -3.46 -1.91
N MET A 202 -6.55 -3.67 -0.72
CA MET A 202 -6.57 -2.67 0.34
C MET A 202 -5.15 -2.34 0.82
N LEU A 203 -4.30 -3.35 1.04
CA LEU A 203 -2.89 -3.20 1.41
C LEU A 203 -2.11 -2.41 0.36
N ASP A 204 -2.22 -2.79 -0.93
CA ASP A 204 -1.63 -2.07 -2.06
C ASP A 204 -2.05 -0.59 -2.05
N ALA A 205 -3.35 -0.32 -1.92
CA ALA A 205 -3.86 1.05 -1.90
C ALA A 205 -3.32 1.86 -0.71
N ILE A 206 -3.21 1.28 0.49
CA ILE A 206 -2.61 1.96 1.65
C ILE A 206 -1.17 2.37 1.33
N GLY A 207 -0.38 1.46 0.74
CA GLY A 207 1.01 1.74 0.36
C GLY A 207 1.13 2.81 -0.72
N ASP A 208 0.33 2.71 -1.78
CA ASP A 208 0.34 3.66 -2.89
C ASP A 208 -0.07 5.08 -2.44
N LEU A 209 -1.10 5.18 -1.60
CA LEU A 209 -1.57 6.47 -1.08
C LEU A 209 -0.57 7.11 -0.12
N TYR A 210 0.29 6.31 0.52
CA TYR A 210 1.36 6.82 1.37
C TYR A 210 2.49 7.52 0.60
N MET A 211 2.46 7.50 -0.74
CA MET A 211 3.37 8.29 -1.59
C MET A 211 3.11 9.80 -1.52
N CYS A 212 2.14 10.28 -0.73
CA CYS A 212 2.05 11.69 -0.34
C CYS A 212 2.88 12.02 0.92
N ASN A 213 3.60 11.02 1.45
CA ASN A 213 4.51 11.09 2.59
C ASN A 213 3.88 11.54 3.89
N ARG A 214 2.55 11.37 3.99
CA ARG A 214 1.73 11.81 5.10
C ARG A 214 0.54 10.88 5.22
N SER A 215 0.00 10.77 6.42
CA SER A 215 -1.25 10.06 6.62
C SER A 215 -2.43 10.93 6.19
N ILE A 216 -3.43 10.31 5.58
CA ILE A 216 -4.59 11.00 5.01
C ILE A 216 -5.75 10.96 6.00
N ILE A 217 -6.47 12.07 6.16
CA ILE A 217 -7.76 12.14 6.87
C ILE A 217 -8.83 12.37 5.81
N GLY A 218 -9.69 11.38 5.60
CA GLY A 218 -10.61 11.34 4.48
C GLY A 218 -11.22 9.96 4.28
N GLU A 219 -12.02 9.81 3.23
CA GLU A 219 -12.52 8.51 2.81
C GLU A 219 -12.00 8.22 1.40
N PHE A 220 -11.33 7.10 1.22
CA PHE A 220 -10.94 6.57 -0.08
C PHE A 220 -11.97 5.53 -0.52
N ARG A 221 -12.49 5.65 -1.74
CA ARG A 221 -13.33 4.63 -2.37
C ARG A 221 -12.74 4.23 -3.70
N ALA A 222 -12.82 2.95 -4.03
CA ALA A 222 -12.29 2.45 -5.28
C ALA A 222 -13.02 1.21 -5.78
N TYR A 223 -13.09 1.10 -7.10
CA TYR A 223 -13.60 -0.07 -7.80
C TYR A 223 -12.61 -0.46 -8.89
N LYS A 224 -12.15 -1.72 -8.84
CA LYS A 224 -11.17 -2.30 -9.78
C LYS A 224 -9.88 -1.46 -9.91
N THR A 225 -9.50 -0.77 -8.84
CA THR A 225 -8.28 0.06 -8.84
C THR A 225 -7.01 -0.79 -8.88
N GLY A 226 -5.90 -0.13 -9.16
CA GLY A 226 -4.54 -0.65 -9.04
C GLY A 226 -3.55 0.52 -8.97
N HIS A 227 -2.26 0.20 -8.91
CA HIS A 227 -1.18 1.18 -8.70
C HIS A 227 -1.26 2.42 -9.62
N ALA A 228 -1.54 2.22 -10.90
CA ALA A 228 -1.68 3.30 -11.87
C ALA A 228 -2.79 4.30 -11.49
N LEU A 229 -3.97 3.78 -11.14
CA LEU A 229 -5.14 4.59 -10.84
C LEU A 229 -5.04 5.23 -9.44
N ASN A 230 -4.46 4.51 -8.47
CA ASN A 230 -4.13 5.05 -7.15
C ASN A 230 -3.17 6.24 -7.26
N ASN A 231 -2.09 6.10 -8.04
CA ASN A 231 -1.14 7.19 -8.26
C ASN A 231 -1.77 8.36 -9.04
N LYS A 232 -2.61 8.06 -10.05
CA LYS A 232 -3.37 9.09 -10.78
C LYS A 232 -4.26 9.90 -9.85
N LEU A 233 -4.97 9.23 -8.93
CA LEU A 233 -5.79 9.90 -7.92
C LEU A 233 -4.94 10.78 -7.00
N LEU A 234 -3.82 10.24 -6.50
CA LEU A 234 -2.96 10.96 -5.58
C LEU A 234 -2.33 12.20 -6.22
N ARG A 235 -1.87 12.11 -7.47
CA ARG A 235 -1.38 13.26 -8.23
C ARG A 235 -2.50 14.28 -8.48
N ALA A 236 -3.71 13.84 -8.81
CA ALA A 236 -4.86 14.73 -8.99
C ALA A 236 -5.22 15.49 -7.70
N LEU A 237 -5.11 14.84 -6.53
CA LEU A 237 -5.26 15.46 -5.23
C LEU A 237 -4.19 16.50 -4.96
N LEU A 238 -2.91 16.13 -5.12
CA LEU A 238 -1.79 17.02 -4.82
C LEU A 238 -1.77 18.25 -5.74
N ALA A 239 -2.26 18.13 -6.98
CA ALA A 239 -2.39 19.26 -7.91
C ALA A 239 -3.52 20.25 -7.55
N GLN A 240 -4.51 19.83 -6.75
CA GLN A 240 -5.69 20.62 -6.36
C GLN A 240 -5.58 21.06 -4.89
N GLN A 241 -4.78 22.09 -4.62
CA GLN A 241 -4.47 22.54 -3.26
C GLN A 241 -5.72 22.95 -2.45
N GLU A 242 -6.79 23.40 -3.09
CA GLU A 242 -8.08 23.73 -2.48
C GLU A 242 -8.85 22.51 -1.98
N ALA A 243 -8.55 21.32 -2.50
CA ALA A 243 -9.22 20.08 -2.14
C ALA A 243 -8.62 19.42 -0.90
N TRP A 244 -7.49 19.90 -0.38
CA TRP A 244 -6.86 19.38 0.84
C TRP A 244 -6.12 20.45 1.65
N GLU A 245 -5.71 20.11 2.87
CA GLU A 245 -4.83 20.95 3.67
C GLU A 245 -3.95 20.10 4.60
N LEU A 246 -2.86 20.70 5.09
CA LEU A 246 -2.06 20.11 6.15
C LEU A 246 -2.66 20.47 7.51
N VAL A 247 -2.79 19.47 8.37
CA VAL A 247 -3.20 19.65 9.77
C VAL A 247 -2.25 18.94 10.73
N THR A 248 -2.11 19.47 11.93
CA THR A 248 -1.39 18.89 13.06
C THR A 248 -2.34 18.83 14.26
N PHE A 249 -2.02 17.99 15.24
CA PHE A 249 -2.78 17.84 16.48
C PHE A 249 -1.79 17.96 17.65
N GLU A 250 -1.76 19.13 18.29
CA GLU A 250 -0.72 19.48 19.30
C GLU A 250 -1.32 19.88 20.66
N GLY A 251 -2.64 20.09 20.74
CA GLY A 251 -3.31 20.58 21.95
C GLY A 251 -3.64 19.48 22.97
N GLU A 252 -3.65 19.82 24.27
CA GLU A 252 -4.24 18.96 25.30
C GLU A 252 -5.71 18.67 24.95
N GLY A 253 -6.03 17.39 24.71
CA GLY A 253 -7.37 16.94 24.29
C GLY A 253 -7.60 16.94 22.77
N ASP A 254 -6.67 17.46 21.97
CA ASP A 254 -6.70 17.41 20.52
C ASP A 254 -6.13 16.08 20.03
N LYS A 255 -6.98 15.05 19.99
CA LYS A 255 -6.59 13.71 19.55
C LYS A 255 -6.65 13.63 18.04
N ALA A 256 -5.55 13.22 17.42
CA ALA A 256 -5.56 12.85 16.01
C ALA A 256 -6.64 11.77 15.77
N PRO A 257 -7.42 11.88 14.69
CA PRO A 257 -8.53 10.96 14.42
C PRO A 257 -8.06 9.58 13.95
N ILE A 258 -6.74 9.38 13.78
CA ILE A 258 -6.12 8.11 13.44
C ILE A 258 -5.19 7.73 14.59
N ALA A 259 -5.42 6.56 15.16
CA ALA A 259 -4.54 5.99 16.18
C ALA A 259 -3.50 5.08 15.53
N TYR A 260 -2.24 5.25 15.94
CA TYR A 260 -1.13 4.35 15.60
C TYR A 260 -0.81 3.45 16.78
N TYR A 261 -0.06 2.38 16.50
CA TYR A 261 0.37 1.45 17.55
C TYR A 261 1.23 2.19 18.58
N ASP A 262 0.88 2.05 19.85
CA ASP A 262 1.73 2.44 20.98
C ASP A 262 2.61 1.25 21.34
N ASN A 263 3.86 1.47 21.76
CA ASN A 263 4.92 0.45 21.93
C ASN A 263 4.61 -0.65 22.98
N GLY A 264 3.41 -0.70 23.54
CA GLY A 264 2.96 -1.69 24.51
C GLY A 264 2.01 -2.71 23.89
N LEU A 265 2.42 -3.98 23.88
CA LEU A 265 1.70 -5.18 23.43
C LEU A 265 1.62 -5.36 21.90
N VAL A 266 2.30 -6.36 21.36
CA VAL A 266 1.75 -7.69 20.96
C VAL A 266 2.92 -8.48 20.38
N LEU A 267 3.83 -8.94 21.24
CA LEU A 267 4.60 -10.17 20.96
C LEU A 267 3.93 -11.27 21.79
N ALA A 268 2.76 -11.70 21.33
CA ALA A 268 2.06 -12.89 21.80
C ALA A 268 1.34 -13.52 20.61
#